data_AF-A0A4Y2AUD5-F1
#
_entry.id   AF-A0A4Y2AUD5-F1
#
_cell.length_a   1.000
_cell.length_b   1.000
_cell.length_c   1.000
_cell.angle_alpha   90.00
_cell.angle_beta   90.00
_cell.angle_gamma   90.00
#
_symmetry.space_group_name_H-M   'P 1'
#
loop_
_entity.id
_entity.type
_entity.pdbx_description
1 polymer ?
#
loop_
_entity_poly.entity_id
_entity_poly.type
_entity_poly.pdbx_seq_one_letter_code
_entity_poly.pdbx_strand_id
1 'polypeptide(L)'
;MMKREEERMFVVGGIAAGKRKHYLGDFDDDDMNSPTKARKLLSIAQSQQKKLKIKNAKRKTKRLEKKLFTFKEMLSDLKKKRLATEPAANVLKTMFDGPALEMLLRASALKKGKCALELRSFALGLHLLF
;
A
#
# COMPACT_ATOMS: atom_id res chain seq x y z
N MET A 1 -33.65 22.29 14.28
CA MET A 1 -33.13 23.51 13.64
C MET A 1 -32.30 23.12 12.42
N MET A 2 -32.59 23.74 11.27
CA MET A 2 -31.91 23.61 9.96
C MET A 2 -30.46 24.15 9.99
N LYS A 3 -29.53 23.76 9.10
CA LYS A 3 -29.37 24.10 7.66
C LYS A 3 -28.32 23.14 7.04
N ARG A 4 -28.45 22.54 5.84
CA ARG A 4 -28.64 23.02 4.45
C ARG A 4 -27.32 23.39 3.75
N GLU A 5 -26.83 22.48 2.89
CA GLU A 5 -26.07 22.74 1.64
C GLU A 5 -26.48 21.59 0.68
N GLU A 6 -27.52 21.72 -0.15
CA GLU A 6 -27.54 22.32 -1.51
C GLU A 6 -26.43 21.84 -2.46
N GLU A 7 -26.53 20.58 -2.91
CA GLU A 7 -26.07 20.21 -4.26
C GLU A 7 -27.27 20.03 -5.18
N ARG A 8 -27.36 20.93 -6.15
CA ARG A 8 -28.46 21.10 -7.10
C ARG A 8 -28.59 19.85 -7.97
N MET A 9 -29.69 19.13 -7.80
CA MET A 9 -30.19 18.19 -8.79
C MET A 9 -30.69 18.97 -10.01
N PHE A 10 -29.87 19.07 -11.05
CA PHE A 10 -30.40 19.30 -12.40
C PHE A 10 -30.93 17.96 -12.93
N VAL A 11 -32.24 17.76 -12.77
CA VAL A 11 -32.97 16.71 -13.49
C VAL A 11 -33.20 17.22 -14.91
N VAL A 12 -32.35 16.80 -15.83
CA VAL A 12 -32.69 16.80 -17.27
C VAL A 12 -33.07 15.37 -17.62
N GLY A 13 -34.26 15.22 -18.22
CA GLY A 13 -34.98 13.97 -18.37
C GLY A 13 -34.16 12.80 -18.92
N GLY A 14 -34.36 11.65 -18.30
CA GLY A 14 -33.74 10.38 -18.66
C GLY A 14 -33.54 9.56 -17.40
N ILE A 15 -34.24 8.43 -17.28
CA ILE A 15 -34.08 7.47 -16.19
C ILE A 15 -32.60 7.05 -16.15
N ALA A 16 -31.81 7.61 -15.24
CA ALA A 16 -30.45 7.17 -14.98
C ALA A 16 -30.52 5.85 -14.20
N ALA A 17 -30.97 4.79 -14.86
CA ALA A 17 -30.81 3.43 -14.36
C ALA A 17 -29.30 3.16 -14.26
N GLY A 18 -28.75 3.23 -13.05
CA GLY A 18 -27.35 2.91 -12.81
C GLY A 18 -27.04 1.53 -13.40
N LYS A 19 -26.06 1.45 -14.30
CA LYS A 19 -25.69 0.19 -14.96
C LYS A 19 -25.39 -0.87 -13.90
N ARG A 20 -26.10 -2.00 -13.95
CA ARG A 20 -25.90 -3.14 -13.06
C ARG A 20 -24.43 -3.58 -13.15
N LYS A 21 -23.77 -3.77 -12.00
CA LYS A 21 -22.38 -4.25 -11.97
C LYS A 21 -22.40 -5.75 -12.23
N HIS A 22 -21.66 -6.18 -13.25
CA HIS A 22 -21.51 -7.59 -13.57
C HIS A 22 -20.26 -8.16 -12.91
N TYR A 23 -20.37 -9.38 -12.38
CA TYR A 23 -19.32 -10.15 -11.75
C TYR A 23 -18.97 -11.39 -12.58
N LEU A 24 -17.82 -12.00 -12.29
CA LEU A 24 -17.34 -13.19 -12.99
C LEU A 24 -18.36 -14.35 -12.97
N GLY A 25 -19.17 -14.46 -11.91
CA GLY A 25 -20.20 -15.50 -11.78
C GLY A 25 -21.54 -15.16 -12.44
N ASP A 26 -21.65 -14.04 -13.16
CA ASP A 26 -22.88 -13.65 -13.86
C ASP A 26 -22.91 -14.13 -15.33
N PHE A 27 -21.92 -14.93 -15.77
CA PHE A 27 -21.78 -15.41 -17.15
C PHE A 27 -21.72 -16.92 -17.19
N ASP A 28 -22.45 -17.51 -18.14
CA ASP A 28 -22.49 -18.96 -18.37
C ASP A 28 -21.51 -19.38 -19.49
N ASP A 29 -21.25 -20.68 -19.64
CA ASP A 29 -20.32 -21.19 -20.66
C ASP A 29 -20.73 -20.78 -22.08
N ASP A 30 -22.04 -20.75 -22.36
CA ASP A 30 -22.58 -20.31 -23.65
C ASP A 30 -22.29 -18.84 -23.95
N ASP A 31 -22.10 -18.00 -22.93
CA ASP A 31 -21.77 -16.59 -23.11
C ASP A 31 -20.38 -16.40 -23.72
N MET A 32 -19.48 -17.36 -23.55
CA MET A 32 -18.13 -17.32 -24.11
C MET A 32 -18.10 -17.48 -25.62
N ASN A 33 -19.16 -18.08 -26.20
CA ASN A 33 -19.33 -18.21 -27.64
C ASN A 33 -19.67 -16.87 -28.32
N SER A 34 -20.10 -15.86 -27.56
CA SER A 34 -20.32 -14.51 -28.07
C SER A 34 -19.06 -13.65 -27.89
N PRO A 35 -18.42 -13.17 -28.98
CA PRO A 35 -17.22 -12.34 -28.89
C PRO A 35 -17.39 -11.11 -27.99
N THR A 36 -18.59 -10.52 -28.01
CA THR A 36 -18.93 -9.33 -27.20
C THR A 36 -19.00 -9.66 -25.71
N LYS A 37 -19.59 -10.80 -25.34
CA LYS A 37 -19.71 -11.20 -23.93
C LYS A 37 -18.37 -11.69 -23.38
N ALA A 38 -17.61 -12.47 -24.16
CA ALA A 38 -16.24 -12.87 -23.80
C ALA A 38 -15.33 -11.66 -23.51
N ARG A 39 -15.38 -10.61 -24.33
CA ARG A 39 -14.64 -9.36 -24.09
C ARG A 39 -15.07 -8.66 -22.78
N LYS A 40 -16.37 -8.64 -22.48
CA LYS A 40 -16.88 -8.08 -21.22
C LYS A 40 -16.38 -8.87 -20.01
N LEU A 41 -16.43 -10.21 -20.07
CA LEU A 41 -15.95 -11.06 -19.00
C LEU A 41 -14.45 -10.85 -18.74
N LEU A 42 -13.63 -10.78 -19.79
CA LEU A 42 -12.20 -10.51 -19.67
C LEU A 42 -11.94 -9.18 -18.94
N SER A 43 -12.65 -8.12 -19.31
CA SER A 43 -12.55 -6.81 -18.66
C SER A 43 -12.91 -6.88 -17.17
N ILE A 44 -13.99 -7.60 -16.84
CA ILE A 44 -14.44 -7.81 -15.46
C ILE A 44 -13.37 -8.58 -14.67
N ALA A 45 -12.86 -9.69 -15.21
CA ALA A 45 -11.83 -10.50 -14.58
C ALA A 45 -10.56 -9.70 -14.27
N GLN A 46 -10.07 -8.92 -15.25
CA GLN A 46 -8.92 -8.04 -15.05
C GLN A 46 -9.18 -6.99 -13.96
N SER A 47 -10.38 -6.40 -13.93
CA SER A 47 -10.75 -5.42 -12.90
C SER A 47 -10.77 -6.03 -11.49
N GLN A 48 -11.28 -7.26 -11.36
CA GLN A 48 -11.33 -7.97 -10.09
C GLN A 48 -9.93 -8.39 -9.61
N GLN A 49 -9.10 -8.90 -10.52
CA GLN A 49 -7.71 -9.24 -10.21
C GLN A 49 -6.93 -8.02 -9.67
N LYS A 50 -7.11 -6.84 -10.29
CA LYS A 50 -6.51 -5.59 -9.80
C LYS A 50 -6.98 -5.24 -8.38
N LYS A 51 -8.29 -5.36 -8.11
CA LYS A 51 -8.85 -5.12 -6.75
C LYS A 51 -8.27 -6.07 -5.70
N LEU A 52 -8.10 -7.36 -6.03
CA LEU A 52 -7.48 -8.34 -5.13
C LEU A 52 -6.02 -8.00 -4.82
N LYS A 53 -5.23 -7.60 -5.83
CA LYS A 53 -3.84 -7.15 -5.65
C LYS A 53 -3.77 -5.97 -4.67
N ILE A 54 -4.62 -4.96 -4.84
CA ILE A 54 -4.69 -3.78 -3.96
C ILE A 54 -5.08 -4.20 -2.53
N LYS A 55 -6.10 -5.05 -2.37
CA LYS A 55 -6.53 -5.54 -1.05
C LYS A 55 -5.41 -6.29 -0.33
N ASN A 56 -4.68 -7.13 -1.05
CA ASN A 56 -3.56 -7.89 -0.51
C ASN A 56 -2.38 -6.97 -0.14
N ALA A 57 -2.07 -5.96 -0.95
CA ALA A 57 -1.07 -4.95 -0.62
C ALA A 57 -1.43 -4.20 0.67
N LYS A 58 -2.68 -3.72 0.81
CA LYS A 58 -3.17 -3.06 2.04
C LYS A 58 -3.09 -3.96 3.27
N ARG A 59 -3.34 -5.27 3.11
CA ARG A 59 -3.18 -6.23 4.22
C ARG A 59 -1.71 -6.40 4.63
N LYS A 60 -0.80 -6.44 3.66
CA LYS A 60 0.65 -6.52 3.92
C LYS A 60 1.15 -5.26 4.64
N THR A 61 0.76 -4.07 4.19
CA THR A 61 1.15 -2.82 4.86
C THR A 61 0.64 -2.76 6.30
N LYS A 62 -0.64 -3.08 6.53
CA LYS A 62 -1.21 -3.12 7.90
C LYS A 62 -0.50 -4.13 8.82
N ARG A 63 -0.05 -5.27 8.28
CA ARG A 63 0.76 -6.24 9.04
C ARG A 63 2.13 -5.68 9.40
N LEU A 64 2.78 -4.96 8.48
CA LEU A 64 4.07 -4.32 8.73
C LEU A 64 3.96 -3.18 9.74
N GLU A 65 2.92 -2.35 9.65
CA GLU A 65 2.63 -1.28 10.62
C GLU A 65 2.49 -1.85 12.04
N LYS A 66 1.76 -2.97 12.19
CA LYS A 66 1.64 -3.66 13.47
C LYS A 66 2.99 -4.15 13.99
N LYS A 67 3.82 -4.77 13.14
CA LYS A 67 5.17 -5.19 13.54
C LYS A 67 6.03 -4.01 13.99
N LEU A 68 5.99 -2.90 13.26
CA LEU A 68 6.72 -1.67 13.64
C LEU A 68 6.23 -1.11 14.97
N PHE A 69 4.92 -1.11 15.21
CA PHE A 69 4.35 -0.69 16.48
C PHE A 69 4.87 -1.57 17.63
N THR A 70 4.81 -2.89 17.49
CA THR A 70 5.35 -3.84 18.48
C THR A 70 6.84 -3.63 18.71
N PHE A 71 7.63 -3.42 17.66
CA PHE A 71 9.06 -3.13 17.81
C PHE A 71 9.32 -1.82 18.55
N LYS A 72 8.57 -0.75 18.27
CA LYS A 72 8.68 0.52 19.00
C LYS A 72 8.33 0.36 20.48
N GLU A 73 7.30 -0.42 20.78
CA GLU A 73 6.88 -0.71 22.15
C GLU A 73 7.98 -1.48 22.90
N MET A 74 8.51 -2.56 22.33
CA MET A 74 9.61 -3.33 22.91
C MET A 74 10.87 -2.47 23.14
N LEU A 75 11.21 -1.59 22.19
CA LEU A 75 12.33 -0.65 22.35
C LEU A 75 12.09 0.32 23.52
N SER A 76 10.85 0.78 23.69
CA SER A 76 10.49 1.66 24.80
C SER A 76 10.62 0.94 26.15
N ASP A 77 10.21 -0.33 26.21
CA ASP A 77 10.31 -1.15 27.42
C ASP A 77 11.76 -1.51 27.76
N LEU A 78 12.58 -1.81 26.75
CA LEU A 78 14.02 -2.05 26.92
C LEU A 78 14.74 -0.82 27.47
N LYS A 79 14.38 0.38 26.99
CA LYS A 79 14.90 1.66 27.53
C LYS A 79 14.47 1.87 28.99
N LYS A 80 13.19 1.66 29.30
CA LYS A 80 12.65 1.80 30.67
C LYS A 80 13.33 0.84 31.64
N LYS A 81 13.57 -0.40 31.22
CA LYS A 81 14.23 -1.43 32.03
C LYS A 81 15.76 -1.25 32.15
N ARG A 82 16.34 -0.21 31.53
CA ARG A 82 17.80 0.04 31.43
C ARG A 82 18.60 -1.15 30.87
N LEU A 83 17.94 -2.05 30.14
CA LEU A 83 18.58 -3.21 29.51
C LEU A 83 19.26 -2.86 28.18
N ALA A 84 18.93 -1.70 27.61
CA ALA A 84 19.64 -1.12 26.48
C ALA A 84 20.55 0.01 26.98
N THR A 85 21.86 -0.18 26.90
CA THR A 85 22.84 0.89 27.10
C THR A 85 22.57 1.99 26.07
N GLU A 86 22.71 3.27 26.44
CA GLU A 86 22.48 4.43 25.56
C GLU A 86 23.05 4.27 24.12
N PRO A 87 24.27 3.72 23.93
CA PRO A 87 24.84 3.49 22.61
C PRO A 87 24.03 2.49 21.77
N ALA A 88 23.56 1.38 22.36
CA ALA A 88 22.79 0.36 21.64
C ALA A 88 21.41 0.88 21.20
N ALA A 89 20.79 1.70 22.05
CA ALA A 89 19.55 2.38 21.71
C ALA A 89 19.72 3.42 20.58
N ASN A 90 20.85 4.13 20.55
CA ASN A 90 21.19 5.07 19.47
C ASN A 90 21.54 4.35 18.16
N VAL A 91 22.21 3.20 18.21
CA VAL A 91 22.45 2.35 17.03
C VAL A 91 21.12 1.85 16.46
N LEU A 92 20.19 1.39 17.29
CA LEU A 92 18.87 0.97 16.81
C LEU A 92 18.07 2.15 16.24
N LYS A 93 18.17 3.33 16.84
CA LYS A 93 17.51 4.53 16.32
C LYS A 93 18.08 4.95 14.96
N THR A 94 19.39 4.89 14.76
CA THR A 94 20.05 5.19 13.47
C THR A 94 19.83 4.11 12.39
N MET A 95 19.49 2.88 12.76
CA MET A 95 19.02 1.88 11.79
C MET A 95 17.60 2.18 11.28
N PHE A 96 16.78 2.87 12.08
CA PHE A 96 15.40 3.21 11.75
C PHE A 96 15.17 4.71 11.43
N ASP A 97 16.22 5.53 11.42
CA ASP A 97 16.23 6.94 10.99
C ASP A 97 17.51 7.20 10.18
N GLY A 98 17.39 7.81 8.98
CA GLY A 98 18.53 8.18 8.13
C GLY A 98 18.71 7.35 6.84
N PRO A 99 19.92 7.33 6.25
CA PRO A 99 20.18 6.73 4.93
C PRO A 99 19.80 5.24 4.82
N ALA A 100 20.00 4.47 5.91
CA ALA A 100 19.66 3.05 5.96
C ALA A 100 18.15 2.79 5.87
N LEU A 101 17.33 3.59 6.56
CA LEU A 101 15.87 3.53 6.43
C LEU A 101 15.43 3.90 5.01
N GLU A 102 16.03 4.92 4.42
CA GLU A 102 15.69 5.34 3.06
C GLU A 102 16.05 4.27 2.01
N MET A 103 17.16 3.55 2.20
CA MET A 103 17.51 2.37 1.39
C MET A 103 16.49 1.24 1.55
N LEU A 104 16.06 0.93 2.77
CA LEU A 104 15.00 -0.06 3.05
C LEU A 104 13.66 0.31 2.39
N LEU A 105 13.27 1.58 2.46
CA LEU A 105 12.05 2.10 1.82
C LEU A 105 12.13 2.06 0.28
N ARG A 106 13.32 2.21 -0.31
CA ARG A 106 13.53 2.03 -1.76
C ARG A 106 13.53 0.56 -2.17
N ALA A 107 14.20 -0.31 -1.42
CA ALA A 107 14.23 -1.76 -1.69
C ALA A 107 12.83 -2.38 -1.61
N SER A 108 11.98 -1.86 -0.73
CA SER A 108 10.56 -2.25 -0.60
C SER A 108 9.63 -1.57 -1.61
N ALA A 109 10.18 -0.84 -2.59
CA ALA A 109 9.47 -0.09 -3.64
C ALA A 109 8.46 0.97 -3.12
N LEU A 110 8.54 1.34 -1.84
CA LEU A 110 7.70 2.34 -1.18
C LEU A 110 8.13 3.78 -1.54
N LYS A 111 9.40 3.99 -1.89
CA LYS A 111 9.92 5.26 -2.43
C LYS A 111 10.57 5.02 -3.81
N LYS A 112 10.20 5.85 -4.80
CA LYS A 112 10.82 5.88 -6.14
C LYS A 112 11.33 7.28 -6.45
N GLY A 113 12.56 7.41 -6.95
CA GLY A 113 13.19 8.71 -7.28
C GLY A 113 14.71 8.60 -7.43
N LYS A 114 15.41 9.72 -7.64
CA LYS A 114 16.89 9.75 -7.64
C LYS A 114 17.40 9.52 -6.20
N CYS A 115 18.44 8.70 -6.02
CA CYS A 115 19.12 8.55 -4.72
C CYS A 115 19.95 9.80 -4.42
N ALA A 116 19.82 10.33 -3.20
CA ALA A 116 20.67 11.40 -2.68
C ALA A 116 22.14 10.97 -2.65
N LEU A 117 23.06 11.95 -2.75
CA LEU A 117 24.51 11.71 -2.79
C LEU A 117 24.99 10.93 -1.54
N GLU A 118 24.49 11.32 -0.37
CA GLU A 118 24.81 10.69 0.92
C GLU A 118 24.42 9.20 0.96
N LEU A 119 23.29 8.83 0.36
CA LEU A 119 22.86 7.43 0.26
C LEU A 119 23.80 6.60 -0.63
N ARG A 120 24.31 7.20 -1.71
CA ARG A 120 25.23 6.51 -2.63
C ARG A 120 26.56 6.24 -1.95
N SER A 121 27.11 7.26 -1.28
CA SER A 121 28.35 7.12 -0.51
C SER A 121 28.21 6.10 0.61
N PHE A 122 27.07 6.08 1.31
CA PHE A 122 26.79 5.07 2.33
C PHE A 122 26.69 3.65 1.76
N ALA A 123 25.98 3.47 0.64
CA ALA A 123 25.85 2.15 -0.01
C ALA A 123 27.20 1.62 -0.52
N LEU A 124 28.03 2.49 -1.09
CA LEU A 124 29.39 2.14 -1.51
C LEU A 124 30.27 1.76 -0.32
N GLY A 125 30.16 2.49 0.80
CA GLY A 125 30.85 2.16 2.04
C GLY A 125 30.49 0.77 2.56
N LEU A 126 29.20 0.39 2.52
CA LEU A 126 28.77 -0.95 2.90
C LEU A 126 29.29 -2.03 1.94
N HIS A 127 29.30 -1.78 0.63
CA HIS A 127 29.82 -2.73 -0.35
C HIS A 127 31.33 -2.99 -0.18
N LEU A 128 32.08 -2.00 0.32
CA LEU A 128 33.50 -2.17 0.59
C LEU A 128 33.78 -2.87 1.94
N LEU A 129 32.78 -2.96 2.82
CA LEU A 129 32.88 -3.55 4.16
C LEU A 129 32.35 -4.99 4.25
N PHE A 130 31.59 -5.46 3.26
CA PHE A 130 31.02 -6.82 3.15
C PHE A 130 31.29 -7.41 1.77
#